data_AF-A0A444UJB5-F1
#
_entry.id   AF-A0A444UJB5-F1
#
_cell.length_a   1.000
_cell.length_b   1.000
_cell.length_c   1.000
_cell.angle_alpha   90.00
_cell.angle_beta   90.00
_cell.angle_gamma   90.00
#
_symmetry.space_group_name_H-M   'P 1'
#
loop_
_entity.id
_entity.type
_entity.pdbx_description
1 polymer ?
#
loop_
_entity_poly.entity_id
_entity_poly.type
_entity_poly.pdbx_seq_one_letter_code
_entity_poly.pdbx_strand_id
1 'polypeptide(L)'
;MLKSKLPTTQALLKPEVHKDAFPQLNKRQKIQKYFDHSAKEPPKLHVKDSARLRLGKVWEPAVVSRQHEAPRSFIVTTPDNAQYRRNRKHLLKTAEESHAV
;
A
#
# COMPACT_ATOMS: atom_id res chain seq x y z
N MET A 1 -21.11 22.13 26.40
CA MET A 1 -20.35 22.35 25.14
C MET A 1 -18.87 22.49 25.47
N LEU A 2 -18.04 21.58 24.96
CA LEU A 2 -16.61 21.50 25.29
C LEU A 2 -15.83 22.56 24.48
N LYS A 3 -15.41 23.64 25.14
CA LYS A 3 -14.50 24.65 24.57
C LYS A 3 -13.08 24.21 24.91
N SER A 4 -12.22 23.97 23.93
CA SER A 4 -10.82 23.61 24.19
C SER A 4 -10.08 24.81 24.82
N LYS A 5 -9.23 24.55 25.83
CA LYS A 5 -8.38 25.57 26.48
C LYS A 5 -7.13 25.92 25.67
N LEU A 6 -7.09 25.53 24.39
CA LEU A 6 -5.95 25.76 23.54
C LEU A 6 -6.12 27.12 22.87
N PRO A 7 -5.20 28.08 23.07
CA PRO A 7 -5.26 29.33 22.34
C PRO A 7 -5.12 29.03 20.85
N THR A 8 -6.17 29.33 20.09
CA THR A 8 -6.20 29.25 18.64
C THR A 8 -6.55 30.63 18.12
N THR A 9 -5.80 31.09 17.13
CA THR A 9 -6.04 32.38 16.48
C THR A 9 -7.39 32.32 15.76
N GLN A 10 -8.25 33.33 15.95
CA GLN A 10 -9.58 33.40 15.32
C GLN A 10 -9.55 33.27 13.79
N ALA A 11 -8.40 33.59 13.17
CA ALA A 11 -8.16 33.40 11.74
C ALA A 11 -8.27 31.92 11.29
N LEU A 12 -7.81 30.98 12.12
CA LEU A 12 -7.82 29.53 11.81
C LEU A 12 -9.23 28.91 11.96
N LEU A 13 -10.17 29.60 12.59
CA LEU A 13 -11.56 29.15 12.75
C LEU A 13 -12.43 29.52 11.53
N LYS A 14 -11.90 30.27 10.56
CA LYS A 14 -12.58 30.59 9.31
C LYS A 14 -12.21 29.55 8.25
N PRO A 15 -13.19 28.99 7.51
CA PRO A 15 -12.89 28.05 6.44
C PRO A 15 -12.12 28.75 5.32
N GLU A 16 -10.89 28.30 5.08
CA GLU A 16 -10.07 28.77 3.96
C GLU A 16 -10.29 27.85 2.76
N VAL A 17 -10.91 28.39 1.70
CA VAL A 17 -11.09 27.66 0.44
C VAL A 17 -9.86 27.88 -0.43
N HIS A 18 -9.01 26.85 -0.53
CA HIS A 18 -7.83 26.92 -1.39
C HIS A 18 -8.23 26.84 -2.87
N LYS A 19 -8.21 27.99 -3.55
CA LYS A 19 -8.67 28.15 -4.95
C LYS A 19 -7.85 27.32 -5.94
N ASP A 20 -6.58 27.04 -5.65
CA ASP A 20 -5.65 26.38 -6.57
C ASP A 20 -5.56 24.86 -6.40
N ALA A 21 -6.30 24.27 -5.46
CA ALA A 21 -6.23 22.84 -5.18
C ALA A 21 -6.54 21.98 -6.43
N PHE A 22 -7.59 22.33 -7.18
CA PHE A 22 -7.99 21.59 -8.38
C PHE A 22 -6.98 21.75 -9.53
N PRO A 23 -6.54 22.96 -9.91
CA PRO A 23 -5.47 23.13 -10.90
C PRO A 23 -4.19 22.36 -10.55
N GLN A 24 -3.76 22.40 -9.28
CA GLN A 24 -2.56 21.69 -8.84
C GLN A 24 -2.73 20.17 -8.92
N LEU A 25 -3.90 19.64 -8.51
CA LEU A 25 -4.23 18.23 -8.64
C LEU A 25 -4.18 17.78 -10.11
N ASN A 26 -4.79 18.55 -11.01
CA ASN A 26 -4.82 18.25 -12.44
C ASN A 26 -3.42 18.23 -13.05
N LYS A 27 -2.55 19.18 -12.67
CA LYS A 27 -1.14 19.19 -13.09
C LYS A 27 -0.42 17.92 -12.66
N ARG A 28 -0.57 17.51 -11.39
CA ARG A 28 0.03 16.27 -10.85
C ARG A 28 -0.46 15.04 -11.59
N GLN A 29 -1.77 14.95 -11.86
CA GLN A 29 -2.35 13.82 -12.60
C GLN A 29 -1.86 13.75 -14.05
N LYS A 30 -1.69 14.87 -14.75
CA LYS A 30 -1.14 14.88 -16.11
C LYS A 30 0.28 14.34 -16.16
N ILE A 31 1.14 14.80 -15.23
CA ILE A 31 2.52 14.33 -15.11
C ILE A 31 2.53 12.82 -14.81
N GLN A 32 1.70 12.38 -13.87
CA GLN A 32 1.58 10.96 -13.54
C GLN A 32 1.17 10.12 -14.75
N LYS A 33 0.10 10.51 -15.47
CA LYS A 33 -0.37 9.78 -16.67
C LYS A 33 0.68 9.70 -17.77
N TYR A 34 1.49 10.76 -17.92
CA TYR A 34 2.62 10.75 -18.85
C TYR A 34 3.64 9.67 -18.46
N PHE A 35 4.08 9.60 -17.20
CA PHE A 35 5.07 8.58 -16.81
C PHE A 35 4.50 7.15 -16.67
N ASP A 36 3.21 7.02 -16.33
CA ASP A 36 2.55 5.72 -16.13
C ASP A 36 2.23 5.02 -17.47
N HIS A 37 2.50 5.62 -18.64
CA HIS A 37 2.10 5.06 -19.95
C HIS A 37 2.71 3.68 -20.25
N SER A 38 3.86 3.33 -19.65
CA SER A 38 4.55 2.05 -19.83
C SER A 38 4.39 1.11 -18.64
N ALA A 39 3.64 1.52 -17.61
CA ALA A 39 3.42 0.72 -16.42
C ALA A 39 2.54 -0.48 -16.75
N LYS A 40 3.02 -1.68 -16.41
CA LYS A 40 2.26 -2.92 -16.54
C LYS A 40 1.58 -3.28 -15.24
N GLU A 41 0.41 -3.91 -15.32
CA GLU A 41 -0.23 -4.44 -14.14
C GLU A 41 0.64 -5.53 -13.49
N PRO A 42 0.78 -5.53 -12.15
CA PRO A 42 1.53 -6.57 -11.47
C PRO A 42 0.84 -7.93 -11.64
N PRO A 43 1.60 -9.03 -11.73
CA PRO A 43 1.01 -10.36 -11.92
C PRO A 43 0.05 -10.71 -10.78
N LYS A 44 -1.04 -11.40 -11.10
CA LYS A 44 -2.00 -11.84 -10.09
C LYS A 44 -1.34 -12.85 -9.16
N LEU A 45 -1.58 -12.69 -7.85
CA LEU A 45 -1.17 -13.62 -6.82
C LEU A 45 -2.36 -14.50 -6.47
N HIS A 46 -2.15 -15.82 -6.47
CA HIS A 46 -3.15 -16.80 -6.05
C HIS A 46 -2.79 -17.36 -4.67
N VAL A 47 -3.77 -18.00 -4.05
CA VAL A 47 -3.56 -18.73 -2.81
C VAL A 47 -2.57 -19.88 -3.07
N LYS A 48 -1.63 -20.10 -2.14
CA LYS A 48 -0.48 -21.03 -2.21
C LYS A 48 0.65 -20.64 -3.16
N ASP A 49 0.61 -19.46 -3.80
CA ASP A 49 1.77 -18.98 -4.55
C ASP A 49 2.94 -18.67 -3.59
N SER A 50 4.15 -19.12 -3.97
CA SER A 50 5.41 -18.66 -3.36
C SER A 50 5.63 -17.19 -3.69
N ALA A 51 5.94 -16.40 -2.68
CA ALA A 51 6.20 -14.98 -2.82
C ALA A 51 7.30 -14.53 -1.88
N ARG A 52 7.99 -13.44 -2.21
CA ARG A 52 8.83 -12.73 -1.25
C ARG A 52 8.06 -11.57 -0.63
N LEU A 53 8.10 -11.50 0.68
CA LEU A 53 7.54 -10.46 1.51
C LEU A 53 8.58 -9.40 1.84
N ARG A 54 8.24 -8.12 1.65
CA ARG A 54 9.06 -7.00 2.10
C ARG A 54 8.84 -6.66 3.58
N LEU A 55 9.86 -6.89 4.41
CA LEU A 55 9.96 -6.43 5.79
C LEU A 55 11.04 -5.34 5.87
N GLY A 56 10.59 -4.08 5.88
CA GLY A 56 11.48 -2.92 5.85
C GLY A 56 12.30 -2.85 4.55
N LYS A 57 13.60 -3.14 4.67
CA LYS A 57 14.56 -3.18 3.54
C LYS A 57 14.84 -4.59 3.02
N VAL A 58 14.38 -5.63 3.72
CA VAL A 58 14.68 -7.04 3.40
C VAL A 58 13.48 -7.70 2.71
N TRP A 59 13.77 -8.66 1.83
CA TRP A 59 12.80 -9.51 1.16
C TRP A 59 12.94 -10.95 1.66
N GLU A 60 11.96 -11.40 2.43
CA GLU A 60 11.93 -12.74 3.02
C GLU A 60 10.98 -13.65 2.25
N PRO A 61 11.26 -14.95 2.12
CA PRO A 61 10.34 -15.89 1.51
C PRO A 61 9.05 -16.01 2.35
N ALA A 62 7.91 -16.20 1.67
CA ALA A 62 6.60 -16.38 2.27
C ALA A 62 5.64 -17.09 1.30
N VAL A 63 4.60 -17.72 1.82
CA VAL A 63 3.54 -18.34 1.02
C VAL A 63 2.25 -17.56 1.19
N VAL A 64 1.58 -17.24 0.08
CA VAL A 64 0.29 -16.54 0.12
C VAL A 64 -0.78 -17.47 0.66
N SER A 65 -1.28 -17.20 1.86
CA SER A 65 -2.28 -18.04 2.52
C SER A 65 -3.70 -17.72 2.08
N ARG A 66 -4.05 -16.43 1.97
CA ARG A 66 -5.35 -16.00 1.42
C ARG A 66 -5.36 -14.53 1.03
N GLN A 67 -6.31 -14.15 0.19
CA GLN A 67 -6.66 -12.74 -0.01
C GLN A 67 -7.49 -12.24 1.18
N HIS A 68 -7.25 -11.00 1.61
CA HIS A 68 -8.05 -10.36 2.66
C HIS A 68 -9.28 -9.69 2.04
N GLU A 69 -10.32 -9.47 2.85
CA GLU A 69 -11.51 -8.69 2.48
C GLU A 69 -11.20 -7.27 2.01
N ALA A 70 -10.09 -6.70 2.49
CA ALA A 70 -9.68 -5.35 2.13
C ALA A 70 -8.98 -5.40 0.76
N PRO A 71 -9.28 -4.46 -0.15
CA PRO A 71 -8.71 -4.46 -1.48
C PRO A 71 -7.18 -4.39 -1.40
N ARG A 72 -6.50 -5.14 -2.30
CA ARG A 72 -5.03 -5.20 -2.43
C ARG A 72 -4.29 -5.77 -1.20
N SER A 73 -4.98 -6.22 -0.15
CA SER A 73 -4.40 -6.84 1.04
C SER A 73 -4.40 -8.37 0.92
N PHE A 74 -3.30 -9.00 1.32
CA PHE A 74 -3.09 -10.44 1.35
C PHE A 74 -2.57 -10.86 2.73
N ILE A 75 -2.88 -12.09 3.10
CA ILE A 75 -2.30 -12.76 4.26
C ILE A 75 -1.25 -13.74 3.74
N VAL A 76 -0.04 -13.59 4.25
CA VAL A 76 1.12 -14.42 3.89
C VAL A 76 1.68 -15.06 5.14
N THR A 77 2.22 -16.27 5.00
CA THR A 77 2.85 -17.03 6.07
C THR A 77 4.33 -17.18 5.74
N THR A 78 5.21 -16.76 6.64
CA THR A 78 6.66 -16.97 6.50
C THR A 78 7.04 -18.41 6.87
N PRO A 79 8.26 -18.88 6.53
CA PRO A 79 8.76 -20.19 6.96
C PRO A 79 8.72 -20.39 8.47
N ASP A 80 8.87 -19.31 9.25
CA ASP A 80 8.78 -19.32 10.71
C ASP A 80 7.34 -19.47 11.26
N ASN A 81 6.38 -19.83 10.39
CA ASN A 81 4.94 -19.90 10.68
C ASN A 81 4.29 -18.58 11.15
N ALA A 82 4.97 -17.44 10.98
CA ALA A 82 4.39 -16.13 11.30
C ALA A 82 3.47 -15.64 10.18
N GLN A 83 2.28 -15.18 10.54
CA GLN A 83 1.30 -14.64 9.60
C GLN A 83 1.38 -13.12 9.54
N TYR A 84 1.44 -12.58 8.32
CA TYR A 84 1.47 -11.14 8.07
C TYR A 84 0.37 -10.70 7.11
N ARG A 85 -0.25 -9.57 7.43
CA ARG A 85 -1.14 -8.86 6.50
C ARG A 85 -0.36 -7.81 5.71
N ARG A 86 -0.28 -7.96 4.40
CA ARG A 86 0.57 -7.13 3.52
C ARG A 86 -0.10 -6.79 2.20
N ASN A 87 0.21 -5.61 1.67
CA ASN A 87 -0.34 -5.15 0.40
C ASN A 87 0.38 -5.81 -0.79
N ARG A 88 -0.30 -5.93 -1.93
CA ARG A 88 0.26 -6.49 -3.19
C ARG A 88 1.61 -5.89 -3.58
N LYS A 89 1.83 -4.59 -3.35
CA LYS A 89 3.09 -3.88 -3.65
C LYS A 89 4.28 -4.33 -2.80
N HIS A 90 4.03 -4.98 -1.68
CA HIS A 90 5.05 -5.53 -0.77
C HIS A 90 5.28 -7.02 -0.98
N LEU A 91 4.64 -7.61 -1.99
CA LEU A 91 4.76 -9.03 -2.33
C LEU A 91 5.33 -9.14 -3.74
N LEU A 92 6.38 -9.94 -3.90
CA LEU A 92 6.93 -10.33 -5.19
C LEU A 92 6.55 -11.78 -5.44
N LYS A 93 5.86 -12.06 -6.56
CA LYS A 93 5.63 -13.45 -6.96
C LYS A 93 6.96 -14.03 -7.40
N THR A 94 7.35 -15.15 -6.82
CA THR A 94 8.58 -15.85 -7.19
C THR A 94 8.26 -17.30 -7.46
N ALA A 95 8.91 -17.91 -8.46
CA ALA A 95 8.80 -19.34 -8.76
C ALA A 95 9.77 -20.18 -7.92
N GLU A 96 10.22 -19.67 -6.78
CA GLU A 96 11.08 -20.41 -5.85
C GLU A 96 10.24 -21.54 -5.24
N GLU A 97 10.72 -22.77 -5.38
CA GLU A 97 10.21 -23.91 -4.63
C GLU A 97 10.52 -23.67 -3.15
N SER A 98 9.48 -23.67 -2.32
CA SER A 98 9.69 -23.66 -0.88
C SER A 98 10.34 -24.99 -0.51
N HIS A 99 11.67 -25.01 -0.36
CA HIS A 99 12.35 -26.10 0.33
C HIS A 99 11.86 -26.10 1.78
N ALA A 100 10.79 -26.85 2.04
CA ALA A 100 10.49 -27.36 3.35
C ALA A 100 11.55 -28.43 3.64
N VAL A 101 12.53 -28.05 4.45
CA VAL A 101 13.43 -29.01 5.12
C VAL A 101 12.67 -29.67 6.25
#